data_AF-A0A6B3HG12-F1
#
_entry.id   AF-A0A6B3HG12-F1
#
_cell.length_a   1.000
_cell.length_b   1.000
_cell.length_c   1.000
_cell.angle_alpha   90.00
_cell.angle_beta   90.00
_cell.angle_gamma   90.00
#
_symmetry.space_group_name_H-M   'P 1'
#
loop_
_entity.id
_entity.type
_entity.pdbx_description
1 polymer ?
#
loop_
_entity_poly.entity_id
_entity_poly.type
_entity_poly.pdbx_seq_one_letter_code
_entity_poly.pdbx_strand_id
1 'polypeptide(L)'
;FDTGIGAGDPGAEAHYRPRRRPLEGALAAAGAALEDVAVVVNCHLHFDHIGGNPLLAGVPVLVQEAELATARRGGYTIDALVDFPGARYEELSGEAELWPGVWIVP
;
A
#
# COMPACT_ATOMS: atom_id res chain seq x y z
N PHE A 1 6.84 1.15 -4.28
CA PHE A 1 7.03 0.74 -2.88
C PHE A 1 6.23 1.69 -2.02
N ASP A 2 5.23 1.14 -1.33
CA ASP A 2 4.18 1.86 -0.61
C ASP A 2 3.42 2.88 -1.46
N THR A 3 2.32 3.39 -0.91
CA THR A 3 1.42 4.34 -1.57
C THR A 3 1.14 5.56 -0.71
N GLY A 4 1.82 5.66 0.43
CA GLY A 4 1.72 6.79 1.35
C GLY A 4 0.36 6.86 2.05
N ILE A 5 0.09 8.03 2.62
CA ILE A 5 -1.13 8.28 3.38
C ILE A 5 -2.25 8.80 2.47
N GLY A 6 -3.36 8.06 2.43
CA GLY A 6 -4.60 8.44 1.77
C GLY A 6 -5.55 9.15 2.72
N ALA A 7 -6.85 9.11 2.42
CA ALA A 7 -7.89 9.54 3.36
C ALA A 7 -7.89 8.60 4.57
N GLY A 8 -7.65 9.13 5.77
CA GLY A 8 -7.75 8.38 7.01
C GLY A 8 -9.16 8.39 7.58
N ASP A 9 -9.37 7.68 8.69
CA ASP A 9 -10.57 7.85 9.51
C ASP A 9 -10.49 9.14 10.35
N PRO A 10 -11.62 9.67 10.86
CA PRO A 10 -11.62 10.91 11.63
C PRO A 10 -10.70 10.92 12.86
N GLY A 11 -10.48 9.76 13.48
CA GLY A 11 -9.56 9.62 14.62
C GLY A 11 -8.10 9.79 14.18
N ALA A 12 -7.72 9.12 13.10
CA ALA A 12 -6.39 9.24 12.51
C ALA A 12 -6.11 10.68 12.04
N GLU A 13 -7.09 11.35 11.41
CA GLU A 13 -6.95 12.75 11.00
C GLU A 13 -6.71 13.69 12.20
N ALA A 14 -7.52 13.54 13.26
CA ALA A 14 -7.44 14.39 14.43
C ALA A 14 -6.14 14.21 15.23
N HIS A 15 -5.68 12.96 15.33
CA HIS A 15 -4.48 12.57 16.07
C HIS A 15 -3.20 12.94 15.32
N TYR A 16 -3.03 12.43 14.09
CA TYR A 16 -1.78 12.55 13.35
C TYR A 16 -1.65 13.85 12.56
N ARG A 17 -2.78 14.50 12.21
CA ARG A 17 -2.83 15.76 11.44
C ARG A 17 -1.87 15.76 10.24
N PRO A 18 -1.95 14.75 9.38
CA PRO A 18 -0.93 14.52 8.37
C PRO A 18 -0.94 15.60 7.29
N ARG A 19 0.25 15.90 6.77
CA ARG A 19 0.41 16.69 5.54
C ARG A 19 0.57 15.76 4.36
N ARG A 20 -0.37 15.82 3.43
CA ARG A 20 -0.45 14.87 2.33
C ARG A 20 0.18 15.42 1.06
N ARG A 21 0.89 14.53 0.36
CA ARG A 21 1.18 14.67 -1.06
C ARG A 21 0.34 13.61 -1.79
N PRO A 22 -0.66 13.98 -2.61
CA PRO A 22 -1.46 13.01 -3.34
C PRO A 22 -0.58 12.10 -4.20
N LEU A 23 -0.90 10.81 -4.24
CA LEU A 23 -0.13 9.81 -4.98
C LEU A 23 -0.06 10.17 -6.47
N GLU A 24 -1.18 10.61 -7.05
CA GLU A 24 -1.25 11.04 -8.45
C GLU A 24 -0.29 12.20 -8.73
N GLY A 25 -0.28 13.20 -7.84
CA GLY A 25 0.64 14.34 -7.95
C GLY A 25 2.10 13.97 -7.71
N ALA A 26 2.36 12.94 -6.89
CA ALA A 26 3.71 12.42 -6.67
C ALA A 26 4.24 11.67 -7.90
N LEU A 27 3.43 10.81 -8.49
CA LEU A 27 3.74 10.09 -9.73
C LEU A 27 3.92 11.05 -10.90
N ALA A 28 3.01 12.02 -11.08
CA ALA A 28 3.08 12.98 -12.17
C ALA A 28 4.37 13.82 -12.12
N ALA A 29 4.82 14.20 -10.93
CA ALA A 29 6.10 14.89 -10.74
C ALA A 29 7.33 14.02 -11.08
N ALA A 30 7.17 12.70 -11.10
CA ALA A 30 8.17 11.74 -11.56
C ALA A 30 8.00 11.34 -13.03
N GLY A 31 7.01 11.92 -13.74
CA GLY A 31 6.73 11.62 -15.14
C GLY A 31 5.93 10.34 -15.38
N ALA A 32 5.18 9.87 -14.37
CA ALA A 32 4.33 8.68 -14.45
C ALA A 32 2.88 9.02 -14.06
N ALA A 33 1.93 8.18 -14.49
CA ALA A 33 0.53 8.19 -14.08
C ALA A 33 0.20 6.97 -13.21
N LEU A 34 -1.01 6.93 -12.63
CA LEU A 34 -1.47 5.76 -11.87
C LEU A 34 -1.51 4.51 -12.76
N GLU A 35 -1.98 4.66 -14.00
CA GLU A 35 -2.05 3.56 -14.97
C GLU A 35 -0.68 2.97 -15.38
N ASP A 36 0.42 3.68 -15.13
CA ASP A 36 1.77 3.17 -15.39
C ASP A 36 2.26 2.21 -14.30
N VAL A 37 1.56 2.14 -13.15
CA VAL A 37 1.95 1.28 -12.04
C VAL A 37 1.54 -0.16 -12.31
N ALA A 38 2.53 -1.00 -12.62
CA ALA A 38 2.32 -2.43 -12.88
C ALA A 38 2.21 -3.28 -11.60
N VAL A 39 2.82 -2.82 -10.51
CA VAL A 39 2.91 -3.57 -9.25
C VAL A 39 3.09 -2.62 -8.06
N VAL A 40 2.42 -2.93 -6.95
CA VAL A 40 2.65 -2.29 -5.65
C VAL A 40 3.38 -3.28 -4.75
N VAL A 41 4.39 -2.82 -4.02
CA VAL A 41 5.03 -3.60 -2.96
C VAL A 41 4.83 -2.82 -1.68
N ASN A 42 4.12 -3.40 -0.71
CA ASN A 42 3.96 -2.80 0.60
C ASN A 42 4.98 -3.39 1.57
N CYS A 43 5.75 -2.52 2.24
CA CYS A 43 6.67 -2.98 3.28
C CYS A 43 5.92 -3.50 4.51
N HIS A 44 4.82 -2.82 4.87
CA HIS A 44 3.85 -3.24 5.89
C HIS A 44 2.51 -2.51 5.64
N LEU A 45 1.45 -2.88 6.37
CA LEU A 45 0.07 -2.48 6.08
C LEU A 45 -0.50 -1.40 7.02
N HIS A 46 0.36 -0.54 7.60
CA HIS A 46 -0.14 0.65 8.31
C HIS A 46 -0.74 1.68 7.33
N PHE A 47 -1.72 2.44 7.81
CA PHE A 47 -2.56 3.34 7.00
C PHE A 47 -1.78 4.42 6.23
N ASP A 48 -0.58 4.77 6.68
CA ASP A 48 0.32 5.72 6.04
C ASP A 48 1.23 5.09 4.98
N HIS A 49 1.19 3.77 4.83
CA HIS A 49 1.88 3.01 3.78
C HIS A 49 0.93 2.49 2.71
N ILE A 50 -0.33 2.21 3.07
CA ILE A 50 -1.34 1.63 2.18
C ILE A 50 -2.47 2.57 1.80
N GLY A 51 -2.43 3.82 2.25
CA GLY A 51 -3.54 4.74 2.08
C GLY A 51 -3.85 5.10 0.63
N GLY A 52 -2.86 5.00 -0.27
CA GLY A 52 -3.09 5.16 -1.71
C GLY A 52 -3.42 3.86 -2.44
N ASN A 53 -3.40 2.69 -1.79
CA ASN A 53 -3.68 1.40 -2.44
C ASN A 53 -5.04 1.38 -3.16
N PRO A 54 -6.14 1.94 -2.62
CA PRO A 54 -7.43 1.97 -3.31
C PRO A 54 -7.43 2.70 -4.66
N LEU A 55 -6.50 3.63 -4.89
CA LEU A 55 -6.36 4.34 -6.18
C LEU A 55 -5.79 3.42 -7.28
N LEU A 56 -5.19 2.30 -6.90
CA LEU A 56 -4.53 1.31 -7.76
C LEU A 56 -5.32 -0.01 -7.80
N ALA A 57 -6.65 0.06 -7.64
CA ALA A 57 -7.50 -1.13 -7.68
C ALA A 57 -7.27 -1.98 -8.94
N GLY A 58 -7.09 -3.30 -8.75
CA GLY A 58 -6.75 -4.25 -9.81
C GLY A 58 -5.24 -4.45 -10.04
N VAL A 59 -4.39 -3.52 -9.59
CA VAL A 59 -2.93 -3.70 -9.61
C VAL A 59 -2.51 -4.69 -8.52
N PRO A 60 -1.64 -5.68 -8.79
CA PRO A 60 -1.17 -6.60 -7.76
C PRO A 60 -0.40 -5.88 -6.65
N VAL A 61 -0.70 -6.25 -5.41
CA VAL A 61 -0.06 -5.78 -4.18
C VAL A 61 0.74 -6.93 -3.58
N LEU A 62 2.06 -6.82 -3.60
CA LEU A 62 2.97 -7.77 -2.97
C LEU A 62 3.19 -7.40 -1.52
N VAL A 63 3.05 -8.37 -0.64
CA VAL A 63 3.19 -8.21 0.81
C VAL A 63 3.56 -9.55 1.44
N GLN A 64 4.27 -9.54 2.57
CA GLN A 64 4.55 -10.77 3.32
C GLN A 64 3.26 -11.40 3.87
N GLU A 65 3.14 -12.73 3.80
CA GLU A 65 1.97 -13.49 4.28
C GLU A 65 1.64 -13.18 5.75
N ALA A 66 2.67 -13.08 6.59
CA ALA A 66 2.51 -12.82 8.02
C ALA A 66 1.92 -11.43 8.30
N GLU A 67 2.24 -10.48 7.45
CA GLU A 67 1.77 -9.10 7.56
C GLU A 67 0.30 -8.99 7.14
N LEU A 68 -0.07 -9.57 5.99
CA LEU A 68 -1.46 -9.58 5.53
C LEU A 68 -2.37 -10.33 6.52
N ALA A 69 -1.90 -11.47 7.02
CA ALA A 69 -2.61 -12.21 8.06
C ALA A 69 -2.78 -11.39 9.35
N THR A 70 -1.83 -10.50 9.67
CA THR A 70 -1.91 -9.62 10.84
C THR A 70 -2.91 -8.50 10.64
N ALA A 71 -2.84 -7.81 9.50
CA ALA A 71 -3.77 -6.73 9.18
C ALA A 71 -5.23 -7.20 9.17
N ARG A 72 -5.49 -8.39 8.61
CA ARG A 72 -6.84 -8.98 8.53
C ARG A 72 -7.43 -9.45 9.87
N ARG A 73 -6.63 -9.54 10.94
CA ARG A 73 -7.14 -9.80 12.30
C ARG A 73 -7.81 -8.56 12.92
N GLY A 74 -7.65 -7.39 12.30
CA GLY A 74 -8.19 -6.12 12.78
C GLY A 74 -7.37 -5.51 13.91
N GLY A 75 -7.65 -4.24 14.23
CA GLY A 75 -6.95 -3.49 15.29
C GLY A 75 -5.49 -3.15 14.95
N TYR A 76 -5.08 -3.33 13.69
CA TYR A 76 -3.72 -3.10 13.20
C TYR A 76 -3.61 -1.81 12.38
N THR A 77 -4.63 -1.52 11.58
CA THR A 77 -4.68 -0.41 10.62
C THR A 77 -6.13 -0.02 10.37
N ILE A 78 -6.40 0.80 9.35
CA ILE A 78 -7.77 1.06 8.86
C ILE A 78 -8.17 -0.12 7.96
N ASP A 79 -9.07 -0.98 8.44
CA ASP A 79 -9.46 -2.23 7.75
C ASP A 79 -9.92 -2.00 6.30
N ALA A 80 -10.60 -0.88 6.02
CA ALA A 80 -11.07 -0.52 4.69
C ALA A 80 -9.94 -0.24 3.68
N LEU A 81 -8.71 0.02 4.15
CA LEU A 81 -7.53 0.17 3.29
C LEU A 81 -6.86 -1.17 2.98
N VAL A 82 -7.14 -2.21 3.78
CA VAL A 82 -6.59 -3.56 3.57
C VAL A 82 -7.42 -4.30 2.52
N ASP A 83 -8.72 -4.51 2.78
CA ASP A 83 -9.61 -5.25 1.88
C ASP A 83 -10.59 -4.29 1.17
N PHE A 84 -10.04 -3.38 0.35
CA PHE A 84 -10.81 -2.46 -0.49
C PHE A 84 -11.35 -3.15 -1.77
N PRO A 85 -12.39 -2.60 -2.42
CA PRO A 85 -12.88 -3.12 -3.70
C PRO A 85 -11.78 -3.15 -4.77
N GLY A 86 -11.46 -4.34 -5.27
CA GLY A 86 -10.40 -4.54 -6.27
C GLY A 86 -9.00 -4.75 -5.68
N ALA A 87 -8.87 -4.93 -4.35
CA ALA A 87 -7.63 -5.39 -3.75
C ALA A 87 -7.21 -6.75 -4.33
N ARG A 88 -5.97 -6.85 -4.81
CA ARG A 88 -5.39 -8.06 -5.39
C ARG A 88 -4.03 -8.33 -4.75
N TYR A 89 -4.02 -9.12 -3.67
CA TYR A 89 -2.79 -9.47 -2.98
C TYR A 89 -2.05 -10.64 -3.65
N GLU A 90 -0.74 -10.52 -3.76
CA GLU A 90 0.19 -11.60 -4.05
C GLU A 90 1.09 -11.78 -2.82
N GLU A 91 0.79 -12.78 -1.99
CA GLU A 91 1.50 -13.02 -0.73
C GLU A 91 2.89 -13.61 -0.99
N LEU A 92 3.88 -13.03 -0.33
CA LEU A 92 5.27 -13.50 -0.33
C LEU A 92 5.57 -14.25 0.97
N SER A 93 6.39 -15.29 0.87
CA SER A 93 6.94 -16.00 2.03
C SER A 93 8.46 -15.82 2.02
N GLY A 94 8.94 -14.88 2.81
CA GLY A 94 10.36 -14.59 2.90
C GLY A 94 10.88 -13.72 1.74
N GLU A 95 12.16 -13.89 1.43
CA GLU A 95 12.87 -13.15 0.38
C GLU A 95 12.40 -13.57 -1.02
N ALA A 96 12.16 -12.60 -1.90
CA ALA A 96 11.71 -12.84 -3.28
C ALA A 96 12.33 -11.86 -4.27
N GLU A 97 12.79 -12.35 -5.43
CA GLU A 97 13.23 -11.49 -6.54
C GLU A 97 12.01 -11.05 -7.37
N LEU A 98 11.74 -9.75 -7.40
CA LEU A 98 10.62 -9.16 -8.14
C LEU A 98 10.98 -8.91 -9.61
N TRP A 99 12.21 -8.49 -9.84
CA TRP A 99 12.78 -8.16 -11.15
C TRP A 99 14.27 -8.47 -11.10
N PRO A 100 14.96 -8.76 -12.23
CA PRO A 100 16.41 -8.94 -12.23
C PRO A 100 17.17 -7.88 -11.40
N GLY A 101 17.75 -8.31 -10.28
CA GLY A 101 18.51 -7.45 -9.36
C GLY A 101 17.67 -6.61 -8.39
N VAL A 102 16.35 -6.79 -8.34
CA VAL A 102 15.43 -6.12 -7.42
C VAL A 102 14.79 -7.16 -6.50
N TRP A 103 15.13 -7.07 -5.23
CA TRP A 103 14.74 -8.03 -4.20
C TRP A 103 13.81 -7.39 -3.18
N ILE A 104 12.84 -8.17 -2.73
CA ILE A 104 12.02 -7.90 -1.56
C ILE A 104 12.60 -8.75 -0.44
N VAL A 105 13.07 -8.11 0.63
CA VAL A 105 13.62 -8.76 1.81
C VAL A 105 12.67 -8.56 3.00
N PRO A 106 12.43 -9.59 3.84
CA PRO A 106 11.51 -9.50 4.99
C PRO A 106 11.98 -8.56 6.10
#